data_AF-A0AAV1U5U4-F1
#
_entry.id   AF-A0AAV1U5U4-F1
#
_cell.length_a   1.000
_cell.length_b   1.000
_cell.length_c   1.000
_cell.angle_alpha   90.00
_cell.angle_beta   90.00
_cell.angle_gamma   90.00
#
_symmetry.space_group_name_H-M   'P 1'
#
loop_
_entity.id
_entity.type
_entity.pdbx_description
1 polymer ?
#
loop_
_entity_poly.entity_id
_entity_poly.type
_entity_poly.pdbx_seq_one_letter_code
_entity_poly.pdbx_strand_id
1 'polypeptide(L)'
;MKSNVLYVQNTTAKQQGESSGAIMSAVESGAVGDVAADVQEGTLLYIHQRGAHLAFDTIKRMASDPSSGKRLTSHRRMACVSCMEGKQTRNVQPQQDSSENAPMDRIGGVICLSLKGSDGASR
;
A
#
# COMPACT_ATOMS: atom_id res chain seq x y z
N MET A 1 40.63 6.15 5.81
CA MET A 1 39.17 5.90 5.90
C MET A 1 38.84 4.82 4.89
N LYS A 2 38.39 3.64 5.32
CA LYS A 2 38.01 2.54 4.42
C LYS A 2 36.52 2.66 4.13
N SER A 3 36.15 2.91 2.88
CA SER A 3 34.77 2.92 2.42
C SER A 3 34.46 1.57 1.80
N ASN A 4 33.58 0.78 2.42
CA ASN A 4 33.10 -0.48 1.87
C ASN A 4 31.76 -0.23 1.18
N VAL A 5 31.74 -0.28 -0.15
CA VAL A 5 30.50 -0.23 -0.94
C VAL A 5 30.21 -1.65 -1.42
N LEU A 6 29.05 -2.20 -1.02
CA LEU A 6 28.58 -3.51 -1.45
C LEU A 6 27.66 -3.34 -2.67
N TYR A 7 28.03 -3.99 -3.77
CA TYR A 7 27.20 -4.11 -4.96
C TYR A 7 26.58 -5.51 -5.01
N VAL A 8 25.26 -5.58 -5.19
CA VAL A 8 24.53 -6.84 -5.35
C VAL A 8 24.22 -7.03 -6.83
N GLN A 9 24.89 -8.01 -7.44
CA GLN A 9 24.63 -8.42 -8.82
C GLN A 9 23.61 -9.56 -8.80
N ASN A 10 22.43 -9.34 -9.37
CA ASN A 10 21.38 -10.36 -9.44
C ASN A 10 21.53 -11.13 -10.76
N THR A 11 22.05 -12.36 -10.70
CA THR A 11 22.03 -13.28 -11.84
C THR A 11 20.69 -14.00 -11.85
N THR A 12 19.78 -13.57 -12.74
CA THR A 12 18.53 -14.28 -12.99
C THR A 12 18.80 -15.51 -13.85
N ALA A 13 19.01 -16.67 -13.22
CA ALA A 13 18.90 -17.96 -13.88
C ALA A 13 17.52 -18.56 -13.57
N LYS A 14 16.64 -18.48 -14.57
CA LYS A 14 15.34 -19.17 -14.64
C LYS A 14 15.57 -20.67 -14.68
N GLN A 15 14.92 -21.45 -13.78
CA GLN A 15 14.53 -22.83 -14.09
C GLN A 15 13.15 -23.16 -13.52
N GLN A 16 12.21 -23.45 -14.44
CA GLN A 16 11.01 -24.25 -14.21
C GLN A 16 11.42 -25.73 -14.21
N GLY A 17 10.83 -26.56 -13.36
CA GLY A 17 10.97 -28.02 -13.43
C GLY A 17 10.47 -28.71 -12.16
N GLU A 18 9.74 -29.80 -12.34
CA GLU A 18 8.82 -30.44 -11.41
C GLU A 18 9.43 -31.34 -10.32
N SER A 19 8.63 -31.47 -9.25
CA SER A 19 8.36 -32.64 -8.38
C SER A 19 9.46 -33.39 -7.61
N SER A 20 9.06 -33.67 -6.37
CA SER A 20 9.46 -34.78 -5.48
C SER A 20 10.82 -34.69 -4.79
N GLY A 21 10.76 -34.56 -3.47
CA GLY A 21 11.90 -34.69 -2.56
C GLY A 21 12.32 -33.37 -1.93
N ALA A 22 11.53 -32.83 -1.00
CA ALA A 22 11.99 -31.73 -0.17
C ALA A 22 13.11 -32.24 0.75
N ILE A 23 14.37 -32.00 0.36
CA ILE A 23 15.52 -32.17 1.23
C ILE A 23 15.42 -31.08 2.31
N MET A 24 15.05 -31.47 3.54
CA MET A 24 15.19 -30.61 4.70
C MET A 24 16.69 -30.36 4.94
N SER A 25 17.19 -29.22 4.48
CA SER A 25 18.48 -28.72 4.94
C SER A 25 18.27 -28.15 6.34
N ALA A 26 18.68 -28.91 7.34
CA ALA A 26 18.76 -28.44 8.72
C ALA A 26 19.76 -27.28 8.75
N VAL A 27 19.28 -26.07 9.01
CA VAL A 27 20.15 -24.94 9.32
C VAL A 27 20.74 -25.20 10.71
N GLU A 28 22.03 -25.52 10.75
CA GLU A 28 22.78 -25.58 12.01
C GLU A 28 22.70 -24.21 12.69
N SER A 29 22.31 -24.24 13.96
CA SER A 29 22.22 -23.10 14.86
C SER A 29 23.60 -22.45 15.04
N GLY A 30 23.90 -21.49 14.17
CA GLY A 30 25.03 -20.59 14.30
C GLY A 30 24.68 -19.43 15.24
N ALA A 31 25.11 -19.56 16.49
CA ALA A 31 25.10 -18.56 17.56
C ALA A 31 23.72 -18.14 18.09
N VAL A 32 23.43 -18.62 19.30
CA VAL A 32 22.66 -17.87 20.32
C VAL A 32 23.44 -16.58 20.64
N GLY A 33 23.43 -15.63 19.72
CA GLY A 33 23.42 -14.22 20.09
C GLY A 33 22.04 -13.97 20.67
N ASP A 34 21.98 -13.38 21.86
CA ASP A 34 20.76 -12.84 22.44
C ASP A 34 19.94 -12.16 21.35
N VAL A 35 18.88 -12.82 20.87
CA VAL A 35 17.88 -12.17 20.02
C VAL A 35 17.08 -11.33 20.99
N ALA A 36 17.71 -10.26 21.48
CA ALA A 36 17.02 -9.13 22.03
C ALA A 36 15.98 -8.81 20.97
N ALA A 37 14.70 -9.07 21.29
CA ALA A 37 13.59 -8.85 20.38
C ALA A 37 13.83 -7.48 19.71
N ASP A 38 14.01 -7.45 18.39
CA ASP A 38 14.34 -6.21 17.67
C ASP A 38 13.13 -5.28 17.83
N VAL A 39 13.13 -4.49 18.90
CA VAL A 39 12.02 -3.63 19.24
C VAL A 39 12.03 -2.52 18.22
N GLN A 40 11.05 -2.56 17.32
CA GLN A 40 10.80 -1.49 16.39
C GLN A 40 10.25 -0.29 17.15
N GLU A 41 11.16 0.58 17.57
CA GLU A 41 10.86 1.82 18.26
C GLU A 41 10.78 3.00 17.29
N GLY A 42 9.79 3.87 17.46
CA GLY A 42 9.69 5.09 16.69
C GLY A 42 8.38 5.83 16.85
N THR A 43 8.22 6.92 16.10
CA THR A 43 6.96 7.67 16.09
C THR A 43 5.85 6.89 15.38
N LEU A 44 4.60 7.21 15.67
CA LEU A 44 3.45 6.61 15.01
C LEU A 44 3.49 6.74 13.47
N LEU A 45 3.98 7.87 12.95
CA LEU A 45 4.15 8.07 11.50
C LEU A 45 5.29 7.22 10.93
N TYR A 46 6.41 7.11 11.66
CA TYR A 46 7.54 6.30 11.23
C TYR A 46 7.16 4.82 11.08
N ILE A 47 6.49 4.26 12.09
CA ILE A 47 6.02 2.86 12.04
C ILE A 47 4.93 2.70 10.97
N HIS A 48 4.08 3.70 10.77
CA HIS A 48 3.09 3.69 9.68
C HIS A 48 3.76 3.58 8.31
N GLN A 49 4.76 4.40 8.01
CA GLN A 49 5.47 4.37 6.73
C GLN A 49 6.28 3.09 6.55
N ARG A 50 7.06 2.70 7.56
CA ARG A 50 7.88 1.47 7.52
C ARG A 50 7.02 0.20 7.46
N GLY A 51 5.84 0.24 8.04
CA GLY A 51 4.87 -0.85 8.03
C GLY A 51 3.94 -0.83 6.82
N ALA A 52 4.37 -0.36 5.65
CA ALA A 52 3.57 -0.34 4.42
C ALA A 52 2.19 0.36 4.59
N HIS A 53 2.19 1.51 5.26
CA HIS A 53 0.99 2.32 5.50
C HIS A 53 -0.09 1.63 6.35
N LEU A 54 0.30 0.77 7.29
CA LEU A 54 -0.59 0.20 8.29
C LEU A 54 -1.46 1.27 8.98
N ALA A 55 -2.73 0.95 9.23
CA ALA A 55 -3.63 1.87 9.90
C ALA A 55 -3.09 2.26 11.29
N PHE A 56 -3.19 3.55 11.62
CA PHE A 56 -2.68 4.08 12.88
C PHE A 56 -3.26 3.37 14.11
N ASP A 57 -4.53 2.99 14.08
CA ASP A 57 -5.17 2.29 15.20
C ASP A 57 -4.67 0.85 15.34
N THR A 58 -4.35 0.20 14.23
CA THR A 58 -3.66 -1.09 14.24
C THR A 58 -2.30 -0.98 14.90
N ILE A 59 -1.51 0.05 14.55
CA ILE A 59 -0.18 0.26 15.14
C ILE A 59 -0.28 0.53 16.64
N LYS A 60 -1.24 1.37 17.07
CA LYS A 60 -1.50 1.63 18.50
C LYS A 60 -1.89 0.35 19.24
N ARG A 61 -2.76 -0.48 18.65
CA ARG A 61 -3.17 -1.76 19.22
C ARG A 61 -1.99 -2.73 19.36
N MET A 62 -1.13 -2.82 18.35
CA MET A 62 0.09 -3.63 18.44
C MET A 62 0.99 -3.12 19.56
N ALA A 63 1.28 -1.82 19.60
CA ALA A 63 2.14 -1.22 20.62
C ALA A 63 1.54 -1.23 22.04
N SER A 64 0.27 -1.60 22.20
CA SER A 64 -0.35 -1.81 23.52
C SER A 64 0.11 -3.12 24.15
N ASP A 65 0.54 -4.08 23.32
CA ASP A 65 1.13 -5.33 23.76
C ASP A 65 2.67 -5.22 23.71
N PRO A 66 3.38 -5.20 24.84
CA PRO A 66 4.84 -5.08 24.87
C PRO A 66 5.54 -6.28 24.23
N SER A 67 4.87 -7.43 24.11
CA SER A 67 5.41 -8.62 23.42
C SER A 67 5.42 -8.49 21.90
N SER A 68 4.67 -7.53 21.34
CA SER A 68 4.58 -7.28 19.90
C SER A 68 5.88 -6.71 19.28
N GLY A 69 6.86 -6.33 20.10
CA GLY A 69 8.11 -5.73 19.65
C GLY A 69 7.94 -4.35 19.01
N LYS A 70 6.81 -3.65 19.23
CA LYS A 70 6.60 -2.27 18.74
C LYS A 70 6.51 -1.30 19.91
N ARG A 71 7.36 -0.27 19.92
CA ARG A 71 7.34 0.77 20.95
C ARG A 71 7.14 2.15 20.32
N LEU A 72 6.10 2.87 20.75
CA LEU A 72 5.79 4.19 20.23
C LEU A 72 6.45 5.28 21.08
N THR A 73 7.31 6.09 20.46
CA THR A 73 7.91 7.27 21.12
C THR A 73 6.98 8.49 21.04
N SER A 74 6.02 8.49 20.11
CA SER A 74 5.00 9.52 19.97
C SER A 74 3.72 8.94 19.37
N HIS A 75 2.59 9.25 19.98
CA HIS A 75 1.26 8.80 19.55
C HIS A 75 0.53 9.80 18.65
N ARG A 76 1.20 10.92 18.27
CA ARG A 76 0.62 11.97 17.44
C ARG A 76 0.29 11.42 16.04
N ARG A 77 -0.97 11.55 15.64
CA ARG A 77 -1.42 11.20 14.28
C ARG A 77 -1.12 12.37 13.34
N MET A 78 -0.06 12.23 12.54
CA MET A 78 0.26 13.17 11.46
C MET A 78 -0.40 12.71 10.16
N ALA A 79 -0.75 13.66 9.28
CA ALA A 79 -1.26 13.34 7.97
C ALA A 79 -0.19 12.61 7.13
N CYS A 80 -0.61 11.61 6.37
CA CYS A 80 0.24 10.94 5.39
C CYS A 80 -0.27 11.28 3.99
N VAL A 81 0.48 12.10 3.25
CA VAL A 81 0.10 12.59 1.91
C VAL A 81 -0.11 11.43 0.94
N SER A 82 0.78 10.44 0.92
CA SER A 82 0.65 9.26 0.06
C SER A 82 -0.62 8.46 0.35
N CYS A 83 -1.05 8.40 1.61
CA CYS A 83 -2.33 7.79 1.98
C CYS A 83 -3.52 8.62 1.52
N MET A 84 -3.43 9.96 1.54
CA MET A 84 -4.51 10.83 1.08
C MET A 84 -4.69 10.72 -0.44
N GLU A 85 -3.60 10.70 -1.19
CA GLU A 85 -3.61 10.55 -2.65
C GLU A 85 -4.06 9.15 -3.10
N GLY A 86 -3.60 8.11 -2.41
CA GLY A 86 -3.89 6.72 -2.78
C GLY A 86 -5.26 6.21 -2.30
N LYS A 87 -5.94 6.91 -1.39
CA LYS A 87 -7.27 6.52 -0.94
C LYS A 87 -8.30 6.93 -1.98
N GLN A 88 -8.87 5.93 -2.67
CA GLN A 88 -10.07 6.17 -3.47
C GLN A 88 -11.21 6.67 -2.57
N THR A 89 -11.63 7.91 -2.78
CA THR A 89 -12.80 8.46 -2.11
C THR A 89 -14.04 7.92 -2.79
N ARG A 90 -14.79 7.06 -2.10
CA ARG A 90 -16.21 6.82 -2.44
C ARG A 90 -17.03 7.99 -1.93
N ASN A 91 -16.79 9.19 -2.47
CA ASN A 91 -17.63 10.32 -2.12
C ASN A 91 -19.04 10.01 -2.63
N VAL A 92 -20.07 10.31 -1.83
CA VAL A 92 -21.46 10.22 -2.28
C VAL A 92 -21.62 11.28 -3.35
N GLN A 93 -21.61 10.85 -4.61
CA GLN A 93 -21.95 11.74 -5.71
C GLN A 93 -23.43 12.10 -5.57
N PRO A 94 -23.82 13.35 -5.86
CA PRO A 94 -25.22 13.70 -6.02
C PRO A 94 -25.86 12.72 -7.00
N GLN A 95 -26.93 12.05 -6.57
CA GLN A 95 -27.66 11.12 -7.43
C GLN A 95 -28.41 11.86 -8.55
N GLN A 96 -28.61 13.17 -8.37
CA GLN A 96 -29.37 14.01 -9.28
C GLN A 96 -28.43 15.00 -9.96
N ASP A 97 -28.49 15.02 -11.29
CA ASP A 97 -28.07 16.18 -12.06
C ASP A 97 -29.08 17.30 -11.78
N SER A 98 -28.61 18.45 -11.26
CA SER A 98 -29.46 19.64 -11.25
C SER A 98 -29.63 20.08 -12.70
N SER A 99 -30.80 19.78 -13.27
CA SER A 99 -31.17 20.17 -14.64
C SER A 99 -31.43 21.67 -14.78
N GLU A 100 -31.20 22.48 -13.73
CA GLU A 100 -31.28 23.95 -13.75
C GLU A 100 -30.47 24.56 -14.90
N ASN A 101 -29.36 23.91 -15.27
CA ASN A 101 -28.46 24.39 -16.32
C ASN A 101 -28.68 23.71 -17.69
N ALA A 102 -29.66 22.81 -17.81
CA ALA A 102 -29.99 22.08 -19.04
C ALA A 102 -31.50 22.13 -19.33
N PRO A 103 -32.05 23.32 -19.67
CA PRO A 103 -33.49 23.48 -19.90
C PRO A 103 -33.92 22.72 -21.16
N MET A 104 -34.64 21.60 -20.98
CA MET A 104 -35.17 20.78 -22.09
C MET A 104 -36.51 21.29 -22.66
N ASP A 105 -37.21 22.19 -21.95
CA ASP A 105 -38.61 22.56 -22.27
C ASP A 105 -38.77 23.81 -23.16
N ARG A 106 -37.67 24.31 -23.75
CA ARG A 106 -37.75 25.47 -24.66
C ARG A 106 -37.80 25.00 -26.11
N ILE A 107 -38.86 25.37 -26.83
CA ILE A 107 -38.96 25.20 -28.28
C ILE A 107 -37.76 25.90 -28.93
N GLY A 108 -36.94 25.16 -29.68
CA GLY A 108 -35.67 25.64 -30.26
C GLY A 108 -34.43 25.45 -29.39
N GLY A 109 -34.51 24.67 -28.30
CA GLY A 109 -33.37 24.36 -27.41
C GLY A 109 -32.27 23.50 -28.06
N VAL A 110 -31.07 23.54 -27.46
CA VAL A 110 -29.89 22.79 -27.92
C VAL A 110 -29.94 21.36 -27.39
N ILE A 111 -29.82 20.36 -28.28
CA ILE A 111 -29.75 18.95 -27.91
C ILE A 111 -28.29 18.50 -27.90
N CYS A 112 -27.77 18.08 -26.75
CA CYS A 112 -26.43 17.50 -26.63
C CYS A 112 -26.47 16.00 -26.96
N LEU A 113 -26.14 15.62 -28.20
CA LEU A 113 -25.97 14.23 -28.60
C LEU A 113 -24.52 13.78 -28.39
N SER A 114 -24.29 12.83 -27.48
CA SER A 114 -22.98 12.16 -27.34
C SER A 114 -23.00 10.85 -28.11
N LEU A 115 -22.12 10.70 -29.10
CA LEU A 115 -21.92 9.41 -29.78
C LEU A 115 -21.03 8.51 -28.91
N LYS A 116 -21.55 7.34 -28.53
CA LYS A 116 -20.73 6.27 -27.97
C LYS A 116 -19.89 5.70 -29.12
N GLY A 117 -18.56 5.77 -29.01
CA GLY A 117 -17.67 5.09 -29.96
C GLY A 117 -18.01 3.60 -29.99
N SER A 118 -18.30 3.07 -31.19
CA SER A 118 -18.36 1.63 -31.36
C SER A 118 -16.94 1.10 -31.35
N ASP A 119 -16.62 0.22 -30.40
CA ASP A 119 -15.36 -0.52 -30.37
C ASP A 119 -15.31 -1.44 -31.60
N GLY A 120 -14.84 -0.90 -32.71
CA GLY A 120 -14.63 -1.62 -33.95
C GLY A 120 -13.44 -2.55 -33.77
N ALA A 121 -13.71 -3.83 -33.48
CA ALA A 121 -12.75 -4.89 -33.68
C ALA A 121 -12.41 -4.96 -35.19
N SER A 122 -11.36 -4.23 -35.59
CA SER A 122 -10.67 -4.51 -36.85
C SER A 122 -10.02 -5.89 -36.72
N ARG A 123 -10.43 -6.79 -37.60
CA ARG A 123 -9.90 -8.15 -37.75
C ARG A 123 -8.43 -8.15 -38.13
#